data_AF-A0A927AKQ2-F1
#
_entry.id   AF-A0A927AKQ2-F1
#
_cell.length_a   1.000
_cell.length_b   1.000
_cell.length_c   1.000
_cell.angle_alpha   90.00
_cell.angle_beta   90.00
_cell.angle_gamma   90.00
#
_symmetry.space_group_name_H-M   'P 1'
#
loop_
_entity.id
_entity.type
_entity.pdbx_description
1 polymer ?
#
loop_
_entity_poly.entity_id
_entity_poly.type
_entity_poly.pdbx_seq_one_letter_code
_entity_poly.pdbx_strand_id
1 'polypeptide(L)' 'MEIGQRVKVYRFRDRVPTEVAAKLGKVGTIKEYKMTDGSGVGAIVKFDDKSENWFFEDELKPA' A
#
# COMPACT_ATOMS: atom_id res chain seq x y z
N MET A 1 2.17 7.48 -8.28
CA MET A 1 1.45 8.01 -7.08
C MET A 1 2.30 9.08 -6.40
N GLU A 2 1.76 9.86 -5.45
CA GLU A 2 2.50 10.92 -4.72
C GLU A 2 2.45 10.77 -3.18
N ILE A 3 3.49 11.24 -2.46
CA ILE A 3 3.49 11.27 -0.98
C ILE A 3 2.40 12.25 -0.52
N GLY A 4 1.60 11.84 0.46
CA GLY A 4 0.42 12.58 0.92
C GLY A 4 -0.86 12.26 0.14
N GLN A 5 -0.77 11.47 -0.93
CA GLN A 5 -1.95 11.04 -1.69
C GLN A 5 -2.71 9.93 -0.93
N ARG A 6 -4.04 9.99 -0.97
CA ARG A 6 -4.91 8.91 -0.50
C ARG A 6 -5.02 7.82 -1.54
N VAL A 7 -4.78 6.59 -1.12
CA VAL A 7 -4.78 5.42 -1.97
C VAL A 7 -5.57 4.29 -1.31
N LYS A 8 -6.28 3.54 -2.14
CA LYS A 8 -7.07 2.38 -1.75
C LYS A 8 -6.35 1.11 -2.17
N VAL A 9 -6.22 0.17 -1.26
CA VAL A 9 -5.75 -1.19 -1.57
C VAL A 9 -6.88 -1.91 -2.30
N TYR A 10 -6.67 -2.31 -3.56
CA TYR A 10 -7.75 -2.90 -4.37
C TYR A 10 -7.52 -4.35 -4.77
N ARG A 11 -6.25 -4.79 -4.85
CA ARG A 11 -5.89 -6.18 -5.11
C ARG A 11 -4.54 -6.49 -4.49
N PHE A 12 -4.26 -7.78 -4.32
CA PHE A 12 -2.92 -8.29 -4.03
C PHE A 12 -2.45 -9.13 -5.20
N ARG A 13 -1.17 -9.00 -5.56
CA ARG A 13 -0.58 -9.82 -6.62
C ARG A 13 -0.21 -11.21 -6.10
N ASP A 14 0.19 -11.29 -4.84
CA ASP A 14 0.73 -12.51 -4.24
C ASP A 14 0.08 -12.85 -2.89
N ARG A 15 0.51 -13.97 -2.31
CA ARG A 15 0.04 -14.39 -0.98
C ARG A 15 0.58 -13.43 0.08
N VAL A 16 -0.26 -12.51 0.51
CA VAL A 16 0.07 -11.57 1.59
C VAL A 16 -0.32 -12.14 2.95
N PRO A 17 0.35 -11.70 4.05
CA PRO A 17 -0.06 -12.04 5.41
C PRO A 17 -1.51 -11.63 5.70
N THR A 18 -2.19 -12.34 6.60
CA THR A 18 -3.60 -12.08 6.95
C THR A 18 -3.86 -10.64 7.40
N GLU A 19 -2.91 -10.02 8.10
CA GLU A 19 -2.99 -8.62 8.52
C GLU A 19 -3.04 -7.65 7.34
N VAL A 20 -2.25 -7.92 6.29
CA VAL A 20 -2.20 -7.12 5.07
C VAL A 20 -3.46 -7.39 4.24
N ALA A 21 -3.90 -8.65 4.17
CA ALA A 21 -5.15 -9.04 3.53
C ALA A 21 -6.36 -8.30 4.13
N ALA A 22 -6.37 -8.08 5.45
CA ALA A 22 -7.40 -7.33 6.15
C ALA A 22 -7.42 -5.82 5.81
N LYS A 23 -6.40 -5.30 5.10
CA LYS A 23 -6.37 -3.93 4.58
C LYS A 23 -6.95 -3.83 3.17
N LEU A 24 -7.39 -4.93 2.55
CA LEU A 24 -8.09 -4.90 1.27
C LEU A 24 -9.33 -4.00 1.34
N GLY A 25 -9.46 -3.10 0.38
CA GLY A 25 -10.55 -2.12 0.31
C GLY A 25 -10.42 -0.95 1.29
N LYS A 26 -9.39 -0.93 2.17
CA LYS A 26 -9.13 0.23 3.04
C LYS A 26 -8.39 1.31 2.27
N VAL A 27 -8.63 2.55 2.68
CA VAL A 27 -7.93 3.74 2.19
C VAL A 27 -6.89 4.12 3.22
N GLY A 28 -5.69 4.44 2.75
CA GLY A 28 -4.63 5.02 3.57
C GLY A 28 -3.90 6.11 2.78
N THR A 29 -2.93 6.74 3.43
CA THR A 29 -2.15 7.83 2.84
C THR A 29 -0.72 7.36 2.60
N ILE A 30 -0.18 7.64 1.41
CA ILE A 30 1.23 7.35 1.11
C ILE A 30 2.10 8.25 1.97
N LYS A 31 2.98 7.64 2.76
CA LYS A 31 3.93 8.33 3.63
C LYS A 31 5.32 8.40 2.98
N GLU A 32 5.76 7.31 2.38
CA GLU A 32 7.10 7.17 1.84
C GLU A 32 7.13 6.12 0.73
N TYR A 33 8.17 6.14 -0.10
CA TYR A 33 8.45 5.10 -1.07
C TYR A 33 9.54 4.18 -0.59
N LYS A 34 9.36 2.89 -0.83
CA LYS A 34 10.33 1.85 -0.53
C LYS A 34 10.76 1.17 -1.83
N MET A 35 12.06 1.17 -2.09
CA MET A 35 12.62 0.42 -3.21
C MET A 35 12.53 -1.08 -2.91
N THR A 36 12.04 -1.86 -3.87
CA THR A 36 11.96 -3.32 -3.75
C THR A 36 13.02 -3.97 -4.64
N ASP A 37 13.63 -5.07 -4.18
CA ASP A 37 14.73 -5.75 -4.87
C ASP A 37 14.37 -6.32 -6.26
N GLY A 38 13.08 -6.35 -6.61
CA GLY A 38 12.54 -6.85 -7.88
C GLY A 38 12.35 -5.80 -8.97
N SER A 39 13.03 -4.65 -8.91
CA SER A 39 12.89 -3.51 -9.85
C SER A 39 11.59 -2.68 -9.73
N GLY A 40 10.79 -2.92 -8.69
CA GLY A 40 9.57 -2.17 -8.42
C GLY A 40 9.74 -1.08 -7.36
N VAL A 41 8.93 -0.02 -7.46
CA VAL A 41 8.74 0.94 -6.37
C VAL A 41 7.53 0.50 -5.55
N GLY A 42 7.74 0.30 -4.26
CA GLY A 42 6.68 0.13 -3.27
C GLY A 42 6.34 1.47 -2.62
N ALA A 43 5.10 1.61 -2.16
CA ALA A 43 4.65 2.75 -1.38
C ALA A 43 4.28 2.29 0.04
N ILE A 44 4.81 2.97 1.04
CA ILE A 44 4.42 2.82 2.45
C ILE A 44 3.14 3.60 2.65
N VAL A 45 2.06 2.88 2.96
CA VAL A 45 0.74 3.44 3.20
C VAL A 45 0.45 3.39 4.70
N LYS A 46 0.15 4.56 5.26
CA LYS A 46 -0.32 4.72 6.63
C LYS A 46 -1.85 4.69 6.64
N PHE A 47 -2.41 3.77 7.42
CA PHE A 47 -3.85 3.69 7.62
C PHE A 47 -4.27 4.42 8.89
N ASP A 48 -5.58 4.65 9.02
CA ASP A 48 -6.21 5.31 10.16
C ASP A 48 -5.92 4.61 11.50
N ASP A 49 -5.78 3.29 11.44
CA ASP A 49 -5.44 2.37 12.54
C ASP A 49 -3.99 2.54 13.07
N LYS A 50 -3.28 3.60 12.66
CA LYS A 50 -1.84 3.87 12.88
C LYS A 50 -0.88 2.81 12.34
N SER A 51 -1.40 1.71 11.78
CA SER A 51 -0.63 0.68 11.09
C SER A 51 -0.03 1.22 9.79
N GLU A 52 1.23 0.88 9.55
CA GLU A 52 1.96 1.24 8.33
C GLU A 52 2.33 -0.06 7.61
N ASN A 53 1.88 -0.20 6.36
CA ASN A 53 2.21 -1.36 5.53
C ASN A 53 2.68 -0.86 4.16
N TRP A 54 3.63 -1.58 3.57
CA TRP A 54 4.11 -1.27 2.23
C TRP A 54 3.36 -2.14 1.21
N PHE A 55 3.04 -1.54 0.07
CA PHE A 55 2.35 -2.21 -1.05
C PHE A 55 3.02 -1.82 -2.35
N PHE A 56 2.81 -2.62 -3.39
CA PHE A 56 3.23 -2.23 -4.73
C PHE A 56 2.32 -1.14 -5.29
N GLU A 57 2.87 -0.28 -6.15
CA GLU A 57 2.07 0.76 -6.82
C GLU A 57 0.91 0.15 -7.63
N ASP A 58 1.10 -1.05 -8.19
CA ASP A 58 0.09 -1.80 -8.94
C ASP A 58 -1.04 -2.41 -8.07
N GLU A 59 -0.86 -2.50 -6.76
CA GLU A 59 -1.84 -2.98 -5.78
C GLU A 59 -2.70 -1.85 -5.19
N LEU A 60 -2.25 -0.61 -5.41
CA LEU A 60 -2.88 0.60 -4.92
C LEU A 60 -3.62 1.29 -6.06
N LYS A 61 -4.72 1.98 -5.74
CA LYS A 61 -5.40 2.91 -6.66
C LYS A 61 -5.62 4.25 -5.98
N PRO A 62 -5.57 5.38 -6.72
CA PRO A 62 -5.99 6.66 -6.18
C PRO A 62 -7.46 6.57 -5.73
N ALA A 63 -7.72 7.07 -4.51
CA ALA A 63 -9.03 7.02 -3.86
C ALA A 63 -9.82 8.33 -4.01
#